data_AF-A0A3D3DTM6-F1
#
_entry.id   AF-A0A3D3DTM6-F1
#
_cell.length_a   1.000
_cell.length_b   1.000
_cell.length_c   1.000
_cell.angle_alpha   90.00
_cell.angle_beta   90.00
_cell.angle_gamma   90.00
#
_symmetry.space_group_name_H-M   'P 1'
#
loop_
_entity.id
_entity.type
_entity.pdbx_description
1 polymer ?
#
loop_
_entity_poly.entity_id
_entity_poly.type
_entity_poly.pdbx_seq_one_letter_code
_entity_poly.pdbx_strand_id
1 'polypeptide(L)'
;MKFDRALPALEWLRGYSRGSLINDGLAAIIVTIMLIPQSLAYALLAGLPAEMGLYASILPLIAYALFGSSRTLSVGPVAVASLMTASAVGAVASQGVVDYASAATLLALLGGLMLIAMGLLKFGFVSHFLSQPVVSGFITGSAIIIALGQLGPLLGIALKGATLPSLGHDLFMQIREGHSLTIAVGSGSVAFLLLAR
;
A
#
# COMPACT_ATOMS: atom_id res chain seq x y z
N MET A 1 17.13 8.48 -30.19
CA MET A 1 16.46 7.60 -29.19
C MET A 1 14.98 7.62 -29.52
N LYS A 2 14.36 6.48 -29.85
CA LYS A 2 12.94 6.44 -30.28
C LYS A 2 12.05 6.91 -29.12
N PHE A 3 11.29 7.99 -29.32
CA PHE A 3 10.33 8.54 -28.34
C PHE A 3 9.37 7.47 -27.80
N ASP A 4 9.09 6.43 -28.60
CA ASP A 4 8.26 5.28 -28.22
C ASP A 4 8.80 4.50 -26.99
N ARG A 5 10.12 4.55 -26.71
CA ARG A 5 10.69 3.92 -25.49
C ARG A 5 10.52 4.75 -24.21
N ALA A 6 10.30 6.05 -24.34
CA ALA A 6 10.12 6.95 -23.18
C ALA A 6 8.64 7.10 -22.80
N LEU A 7 7.73 6.90 -23.75
CA LEU A 7 6.28 6.92 -23.55
C LEU A 7 5.64 5.66 -24.16
N PRO A 8 5.69 4.51 -23.46
CA PRO A 8 5.05 3.27 -23.91
C PRO A 8 3.55 3.44 -24.20
N ALA A 9 2.92 4.47 -23.63
CA ALA A 9 1.54 4.82 -23.91
C ALA A 9 1.20 5.00 -25.39
N LEU A 10 2.11 5.59 -26.15
CA LEU A 10 1.89 5.84 -27.58
C LEU A 10 1.81 4.54 -28.39
N GLU A 11 2.54 3.51 -27.95
CA GLU A 11 2.54 2.20 -28.62
C GLU A 11 1.22 1.47 -28.39
N TRP A 12 0.74 1.43 -27.15
CA TRP A 12 -0.48 0.71 -26.83
C TRP A 12 -1.75 1.43 -27.30
N LEU A 13 -1.73 2.76 -27.35
CA LEU A 13 -2.86 3.58 -27.79
C LEU A 13 -3.11 3.43 -29.30
N ARG A 14 -2.06 3.26 -30.12
CA ARG A 14 -2.17 3.05 -31.58
C ARG A 14 -2.94 1.78 -31.95
N GLY A 15 -2.86 0.74 -31.13
CA GLY A 15 -3.56 -0.54 -31.33
C GLY A 15 -4.83 -0.68 -30.47
N TYR A 16 -5.32 0.39 -29.86
CA TYR A 16 -6.42 0.31 -28.90
C TYR A 16 -7.78 0.15 -29.62
N SER A 17 -8.44 -0.98 -29.37
CA SER A 17 -9.71 -1.33 -30.02
C SER A 17 -10.92 -0.98 -29.14
N ARG A 18 -12.11 -0.88 -29.75
CA ARG A 18 -13.37 -0.74 -29.00
C ARG A 18 -13.64 -1.93 -28.06
N GLY A 19 -13.24 -3.15 -28.45
CA GLY A 19 -13.36 -4.32 -27.58
C GLY A 19 -12.46 -4.21 -26.35
N SER A 20 -11.24 -3.68 -26.51
CA SER A 20 -10.33 -3.39 -25.40
C SER A 20 -10.92 -2.36 -24.45
N LEU A 21 -11.55 -1.30 -24.97
CA LEU A 21 -12.21 -0.28 -24.14
C LEU A 21 -13.31 -0.86 -23.24
N ILE A 22 -14.12 -1.78 -23.76
CA ILE A 22 -15.20 -2.41 -22.99
C ILE A 22 -14.61 -3.31 -21.89
N ASN A 23 -13.63 -4.14 -22.24
CA ASN A 23 -12.99 -5.05 -21.29
C ASN A 23 -12.23 -4.28 -20.21
N ASP A 24 -11.47 -3.25 -20.58
CA ASP A 24 -10.74 -2.40 -19.66
C ASP A 24 -11.69 -1.55 -18.81
N GLY A 25 -12.84 -1.14 -19.33
CA GLY A 25 -13.87 -0.45 -18.56
C GLY A 25 -14.45 -1.31 -17.45
N LEU A 26 -14.78 -2.57 -17.74
CA LEU A 26 -15.22 -3.53 -16.72
C LEU A 26 -14.11 -3.80 -15.69
N ALA A 27 -12.88 -4.02 -16.16
CA ALA A 27 -11.74 -4.21 -15.28
C ALA A 27 -11.49 -2.99 -14.38
N ALA A 28 -11.58 -1.78 -14.93
CA ALA A 28 -11.40 -0.53 -14.19
C ALA A 28 -12.45 -0.36 -13.08
N ILE A 29 -13.70 -0.71 -13.33
CA ILE A 29 -14.75 -0.70 -12.30
C ILE A 29 -14.40 -1.66 -11.17
N ILE A 30 -14.06 -2.91 -11.50
CA ILE A 30 -13.70 -3.94 -10.52
C ILE A 30 -12.48 -3.50 -9.70
N VAL A 31 -11.41 -3.06 -10.37
CA VAL A 31 -10.17 -2.60 -9.72
C VAL A 31 -10.45 -1.40 -8.84
N THR A 32 -11.27 -0.43 -9.27
CA THR A 32 -11.62 0.75 -8.46
C THR A 32 -12.38 0.37 -7.21
N ILE A 33 -13.38 -0.51 -7.32
CA ILE A 33 -14.15 -1.02 -6.16
C ILE A 33 -13.24 -1.70 -5.14
N MET A 34 -12.23 -2.44 -5.59
CA MET A 34 -11.25 -3.10 -4.71
C MET A 34 -10.22 -2.13 -4.15
N LEU A 35 -9.76 -1.16 -4.96
CA LEU A 35 -8.66 -0.26 -4.62
C LEU A 35 -9.06 0.78 -3.57
N ILE A 36 -10.29 1.29 -3.62
CA ILE A 36 -10.77 2.30 -2.66
C ILE A 36 -10.63 1.81 -1.22
N PRO A 37 -11.28 0.71 -0.76
CA PRO A 37 -11.16 0.26 0.61
C PRO A 37 -9.73 -0.13 0.98
N GLN A 38 -8.99 -0.74 0.06
CA GLN A 38 -7.59 -1.12 0.27
C GLN A 38 -6.71 0.11 0.53
N SER A 39 -6.86 1.17 -0.26
CA SER A 39 -6.06 2.39 -0.15
C SER A 39 -6.31 3.14 1.15
N LEU A 40 -7.57 3.22 1.60
CA LEU A 40 -7.95 3.80 2.89
C LEU A 40 -7.31 3.02 4.04
N ALA A 41 -7.41 1.69 4.02
CA ALA A 41 -6.81 0.83 5.05
C ALA A 41 -5.29 0.98 5.11
N TYR A 42 -4.61 1.10 3.98
CA TYR A 42 -3.16 1.28 3.92
C TYR A 42 -2.71 2.66 4.38
N ALA A 43 -3.48 3.72 4.14
CA ALA A 43 -3.20 5.03 4.72
C ALA A 43 -3.28 5.01 6.25
N LEU A 44 -4.30 4.35 6.81
CA LEU A 44 -4.44 4.16 8.25
C LEU A 44 -3.28 3.33 8.82
N LEU A 45 -2.83 2.30 8.11
CA LEU A 45 -1.66 1.51 8.48
C LEU A 45 -0.37 2.34 8.46
N ALA A 46 -0.29 3.35 7.59
CA ALA A 46 0.80 4.32 7.56
C ALA A 46 0.68 5.41 8.65
N GLY A 47 -0.35 5.39 9.49
CA GLY A 47 -0.60 6.43 10.49
C GLY A 47 -1.15 7.75 9.93
N LEU A 48 -1.67 7.73 8.69
CA LEU A 48 -2.20 8.91 8.00
C LEU A 48 -3.74 8.90 7.95
N PRO A 49 -4.38 10.07 7.74
CA PRO A 49 -5.81 10.15 7.42
C PRO A 49 -6.16 9.28 6.21
N ALA A 50 -7.36 8.70 6.21
CA ALA A 50 -7.76 7.72 5.20
C ALA A 50 -7.74 8.29 3.78
N GLU A 51 -8.11 9.56 3.63
CA GLU A 51 -8.17 10.30 2.36
C GLU A 51 -6.80 10.36 1.66
N MET A 52 -5.69 10.33 2.42
CA MET A 52 -4.34 10.30 1.86
C MET A 52 -4.09 9.03 1.03
N GLY A 53 -4.77 7.93 1.34
CA GLY A 53 -4.73 6.70 0.54
C GLY A 53 -5.30 6.89 -0.87
N LEU A 54 -6.34 7.71 -1.00
CA LEU A 54 -6.93 8.05 -2.29
C LEU A 54 -5.96 8.89 -3.12
N TYR A 55 -5.32 9.89 -2.50
CA TYR A 55 -4.29 10.71 -3.16
C TYR A 55 -3.10 9.86 -3.61
N ALA A 56 -2.66 8.91 -2.77
CA ALA A 56 -1.59 7.98 -3.09
C ALA A 56 -1.96 6.93 -4.15
N SER A 57 -3.22 6.84 -4.57
CA SER A 57 -3.68 5.88 -5.59
C SER A 57 -3.88 6.53 -6.96
N ILE A 58 -4.45 7.75 -7.00
CA ILE A 58 -4.85 8.38 -8.27
C ILE A 58 -3.63 8.79 -9.12
N LEU A 59 -2.70 9.57 -8.54
CA LEU A 59 -1.58 10.12 -9.30
C LEU A 59 -0.61 9.03 -9.80
N PRO A 60 -0.24 8.01 -8.99
CA PRO A 60 0.63 6.94 -9.47
C PRO A 60 0.01 6.11 -10.60
N LEU A 61 -1.32 5.90 -10.59
CA LEU A 61 -2.01 5.21 -11.69
C LEU A 61 -1.91 5.99 -13.01
N ILE A 62 -2.15 7.29 -12.97
CA ILE A 62 -2.04 8.15 -14.17
C ILE A 62 -0.59 8.14 -14.68
N ALA A 63 0.39 8.31 -13.78
CA ALA A 63 1.79 8.25 -14.15
C ALA A 63 2.18 6.88 -14.74
N TYR A 64 1.74 5.78 -14.13
CA TYR A 64 2.03 4.43 -14.62
C TYR A 64 1.35 4.13 -15.95
N ALA A 65 0.14 4.63 -16.20
CA ALA A 65 -0.52 4.47 -17.49
C ALA A 65 0.27 5.10 -18.65
N LEU A 66 1.02 6.18 -18.37
CA LEU A 66 1.84 6.90 -19.35
C LEU A 66 3.22 6.28 -19.55
N PHE A 67 3.90 5.93 -18.45
CA PHE A 67 5.30 5.51 -18.44
C PHE A 67 5.53 4.01 -18.21
N GLY A 68 4.50 3.28 -17.77
CA GLY A 68 4.57 1.87 -17.44
C GLY A 68 4.70 0.99 -18.68
N SER A 69 5.48 -0.08 -18.55
CA SER A 69 5.70 -1.06 -19.63
C SER A 69 4.65 -2.18 -19.64
N SER A 70 3.98 -2.44 -18.52
CA SER A 70 2.93 -3.45 -18.41
C SER A 70 1.54 -2.80 -18.52
N ARG A 71 0.70 -3.34 -19.41
CA ARG A 71 -0.66 -2.84 -19.63
C ARG A 71 -1.67 -3.29 -18.57
N THR A 72 -1.31 -4.28 -17.76
CA THR A 72 -2.22 -4.91 -16.79
C THR A 72 -1.82 -4.65 -15.34
N LEU A 73 -0.67 -4.02 -15.10
CA LEU A 73 -0.22 -3.72 -13.74
C LEU A 73 -0.96 -2.47 -13.22
N SER A 74 -1.65 -2.63 -12.09
CA SER A 74 -2.21 -1.53 -11.33
C SER A 74 -1.23 -1.15 -10.22
N VAL A 75 -0.85 0.13 -10.15
CA VAL A 75 0.02 0.68 -9.12
C VAL A 75 -0.81 1.39 -8.06
N GLY A 76 -0.44 1.26 -6.80
CA GLY A 76 -1.11 1.90 -5.69
C GLY A 76 -0.34 1.72 -4.39
N PRO A 77 -0.89 2.19 -3.27
CA PRO A 77 -0.30 1.96 -1.96
C PRO A 77 -0.23 0.45 -1.67
N VAL A 78 0.80 0.06 -0.92
CA VAL A 78 1.04 -1.33 -0.51
C VAL A 78 1.22 -1.39 1.00
N ALA A 79 0.69 -2.44 1.64
CA ALA A 79 0.70 -2.58 3.10
C ALA A 79 2.11 -2.47 3.71
N VAL A 80 3.10 -3.11 3.08
CA VAL A 80 4.49 -3.12 3.58
C VAL A 80 5.11 -1.71 3.51
N ALA A 81 4.94 -1.02 2.38
CA ALA A 81 5.41 0.36 2.25
C ALA A 81 4.74 1.30 3.25
N SER A 82 3.48 1.03 3.58
CA SER A 82 2.71 1.78 4.58
C SER A 82 3.29 1.60 5.98
N LEU A 83 3.61 0.36 6.39
CA LEU A 83 4.28 0.09 7.66
C LEU A 83 5.69 0.73 7.73
N MET A 84 6.45 0.65 6.65
CA MET A 84 7.77 1.28 6.60
C MET A 84 7.68 2.80 6.70
N THR A 85 6.66 3.40 6.06
CA THR A 85 6.35 4.82 6.19
C THR A 85 6.01 5.17 7.64
N ALA A 86 5.14 4.39 8.29
CA ALA A 86 4.77 4.64 9.69
C ALA A 86 5.98 4.62 10.63
N SER A 87 6.88 3.65 10.44
CA SER A 87 8.12 3.51 11.22
C SER A 87 9.08 4.68 11.00
N ALA A 88 9.36 5.03 9.74
CA ALA A 88 10.28 6.11 9.40
C ALA A 88 9.75 7.49 9.82
N VAL A 89 8.47 7.75 9.54
CA VAL A 89 7.81 9.03 9.87
C VAL A 89 7.64 9.15 11.38
N GLY A 90 7.26 8.09 12.09
CA GLY A 90 7.13 8.11 13.55
C GLY A 90 8.42 8.51 14.27
N ALA A 91 9.57 8.00 13.81
CA ALA A 91 10.89 8.36 14.34
C ALA A 91 11.26 9.84 14.14
N VAL A 92 10.77 10.48 13.07
CA VAL A 92 11.04 11.90 12.78
C VAL A 92 10.02 12.80 13.45
N ALA A 93 8.72 12.50 13.31
CA ALA A 93 7.62 13.30 13.85
C ALA A 93 7.65 13.37 15.39
N SER A 94 8.14 12.34 16.07
CA SER A 94 8.33 12.34 17.53
C SER A 94 9.29 13.41 18.05
N GLN A 95 10.12 13.99 17.18
CA GLN A 95 11.00 15.11 17.52
C GLN A 95 10.27 16.45 17.55
N GLY A 96 9.01 16.52 17.07
CA GLY A 96 8.15 17.71 17.13
C GLY A 96 8.48 18.81 16.12
N VAL A 97 9.42 18.57 15.20
CA VAL A 97 9.88 19.59 14.22
C VAL A 97 8.91 19.74 13.04
N VAL A 98 8.25 18.65 12.64
CA VAL A 98 7.36 18.59 11.46
C VAL A 98 6.15 17.75 11.82
N ASP A 99 4.97 18.13 11.32
CA ASP A 99 3.77 17.32 11.47
C ASP A 99 3.89 15.98 10.72
N TYR A 100 3.10 14.99 11.13
CA TYR A 100 3.21 13.63 10.62
C TYR A 100 2.91 13.54 9.11
N ALA A 101 1.93 14.28 8.61
CA ALA A 101 1.52 14.23 7.21
C ALA A 101 2.55 14.89 6.28
N SER A 102 3.12 16.00 6.70
CA SER A 102 4.21 16.70 6.02
C SER A 102 5.47 15.85 6.00
N ALA A 103 5.82 15.19 7.10
CA ALA A 103 6.95 14.27 7.17
C ALA A 103 6.76 13.07 6.23
N ALA A 104 5.55 12.48 6.17
CA ALA A 104 5.23 11.41 5.23
C ALA A 104 5.29 11.88 3.76
N THR A 105 4.78 13.08 3.48
CA THR A 105 4.81 13.68 2.13
C THR A 105 6.26 13.93 1.68
N LEU A 106 7.11 14.43 2.58
CA LEU A 106 8.53 14.63 2.30
C LEU A 106 9.25 13.30 2.07
N LEU A 107 8.95 12.27 2.86
CA LEU A 107 9.49 10.92 2.66
C LEU A 107 9.10 10.36 1.29
N ALA A 108 7.84 10.52 0.88
CA ALA A 108 7.36 10.10 -0.44
C ALA A 108 8.08 10.85 -1.57
N LEU A 109 8.29 12.17 -1.42
CA LEU A 109 9.04 12.98 -2.39
C LEU A 109 10.51 12.53 -2.50
N LEU A 110 11.21 12.37 -1.38
CA LEU A 110 12.60 11.92 -1.34
C LEU A 110 12.75 10.50 -1.90
N GLY A 111 11.86 9.59 -1.53
CA GLY A 111 11.81 8.24 -2.07
C GLY A 111 11.58 8.23 -3.59
N GLY A 112 10.65 9.05 -4.08
CA GLY A 112 10.39 9.22 -5.51
C GLY A 112 11.60 9.76 -6.27
N LEU A 113 12.25 10.82 -5.75
CA LEU A 113 13.47 11.37 -6.35
C LEU A 113 14.61 10.36 -6.37
N MET A 114 14.77 9.59 -5.30
CA MET A 114 15.78 8.52 -5.22
C MET A 114 15.50 7.42 -6.25
N LEU A 115 14.24 6.98 -6.40
CA LEU A 115 13.85 5.99 -7.39
C LEU A 115 14.08 6.49 -8.82
N ILE A 116 13.79 7.76 -9.10
CA ILE A 116 14.10 8.39 -10.40
C ILE A 116 15.61 8.40 -10.64
N ALA A 117 16.40 8.84 -9.66
CA ALA A 117 17.87 8.86 -9.77
C ALA A 117 18.43 7.45 -10.00
N MET A 118 17.97 6.45 -9.26
CA MET A 118 18.35 5.04 -9.45
C MET A 118 17.94 4.52 -10.83
N GLY A 119 16.77 4.91 -11.34
CA GLY A 119 16.32 4.59 -12.68
C GLY A 119 17.23 5.17 -13.76
N LEU A 120 17.64 6.44 -13.62
CA LEU A 120 18.58 7.12 -14.53
C LEU A 120 19.96 6.45 -14.50
N LEU A 121 20.42 6.03 -13.32
CA LEU A 121 21.67 5.27 -13.14
C LEU A 121 21.55 3.80 -13.55
N LYS A 122 20.38 3.34 -14.02
CA LYS A 122 20.09 1.95 -14.39
C LYS A 122 20.38 0.94 -13.27
N PHE A 123 20.14 1.36 -12.03
CA PHE A 123 20.41 0.54 -10.83
C PHE A 123 19.44 -0.63 -10.64
N GLY A 124 18.51 -0.85 -11.58
CA GLY A 124 17.54 -1.95 -11.54
C GLY A 124 18.17 -3.34 -11.47
N PHE A 125 19.42 -3.50 -11.91
CA PHE A 125 20.14 -4.78 -11.82
C PHE A 125 20.29 -5.28 -10.37
N VAL A 126 20.27 -4.38 -9.38
CA VAL A 126 20.37 -4.75 -7.96
C VAL A 126 19.21 -5.61 -7.48
N SER A 127 18.03 -5.45 -8.10
CA SER A 127 16.89 -6.32 -7.80
C SER A 127 17.16 -7.79 -8.10
N HIS A 128 18.08 -8.11 -9.01
CA HIS A 128 18.47 -9.49 -9.34
C HIS A 128 19.39 -10.12 -8.28
N PHE A 129 19.99 -9.31 -7.39
CA PHE A 129 20.82 -9.79 -6.29
C PHE A 129 20.02 -10.06 -5.00
N LEU A 130 18.74 -9.70 -4.98
CA LEU A 130 17.86 -10.03 -3.86
C LEU A 130 17.46 -11.50 -3.94
N SER A 131 17.91 -12.29 -2.96
CA SER A 131 17.59 -13.71 -2.92
C SER A 131 16.10 -13.92 -2.61
N GLN A 132 15.49 -14.90 -3.29
CA GLN A 132 14.09 -15.28 -3.04
C GLN A 132 13.80 -15.59 -1.55
N PRO A 133 14.68 -16.27 -0.79
CA PRO A 133 14.48 -16.48 0.64
C PRO A 133 14.41 -15.18 1.45
N VAL A 134 15.22 -14.17 1.14
CA VAL A 134 15.21 -12.89 1.87
C VAL A 134 13.92 -12.13 1.61
N VAL A 135 13.49 -12.05 0.34
CA VAL A 135 12.23 -11.39 -0.03
C VAL A 135 11.04 -12.11 0.60
N SER A 136 11.02 -13.44 0.53
CA SER A 136 9.96 -14.26 1.15
C SER A 136 9.91 -14.10 2.67
N GLY A 137 11.06 -14.11 3.35
CA GLY A 137 11.15 -13.88 4.78
C GLY A 137 10.64 -12.49 5.18
N PHE A 138 11.01 -11.46 4.43
CA PHE A 138 10.54 -10.09 4.66
C PHE A 138 9.02 -9.94 4.45
N ILE A 139 8.48 -10.52 3.38
CA ILE A 139 7.02 -10.51 3.11
C ILE A 139 6.28 -11.26 4.21
N THR A 140 6.75 -12.45 4.59
CA THR A 140 6.11 -13.28 5.63
C THR A 140 6.13 -12.57 6.99
N GLY A 141 7.28 -12.01 7.40
CA GLY A 141 7.39 -11.26 8.64
C GLY A 141 6.48 -10.04 8.66
N SER A 142 6.43 -9.28 7.56
CA SER A 142 5.51 -8.15 7.41
C SER A 142 4.05 -8.59 7.48
N ALA A 143 3.69 -9.69 6.83
CA ALA A 143 2.33 -10.23 6.87
C ALA A 143 1.87 -10.60 8.27
N ILE A 144 2.75 -11.20 9.09
CA ILE A 144 2.44 -11.51 10.50
C ILE A 144 2.23 -10.22 11.30
N ILE A 145 3.08 -9.21 11.14
CA ILE A 145 2.94 -7.92 11.82
C ILE A 145 1.63 -7.23 11.42
N ILE A 146 1.30 -7.23 10.13
CA ILE A 146 0.04 -6.67 9.61
C ILE A 146 -1.14 -7.42 10.24
N ALA A 147 -1.15 -8.75 10.17
CA ALA A 147 -2.24 -9.57 10.70
C ALA A 147 -2.48 -9.30 12.19
N LEU A 148 -1.41 -9.26 12.99
CA LEU A 148 -1.49 -8.95 14.41
C LEU A 148 -2.00 -7.53 14.66
N GLY A 149 -1.50 -6.55 13.90
CA GLY A 149 -1.96 -5.15 13.97
C GLY A 149 -3.43 -4.96 13.61
N GLN A 150 -3.99 -5.80 12.72
CA GLN A 150 -5.40 -5.75 12.34
C GLN A 150 -6.34 -6.39 13.37
N LEU A 151 -5.84 -7.19 14.32
CA LEU A 151 -6.68 -7.73 15.40
C LEU A 151 -7.24 -6.62 16.29
N GLY A 152 -6.50 -5.53 16.48
CA GLY A 152 -6.97 -4.39 17.27
C GLY A 152 -8.26 -3.77 16.73
N PRO A 153 -8.24 -3.22 15.49
CA PRO A 153 -9.43 -2.70 14.82
C PRO A 153 -10.57 -3.72 14.73
N LEU A 154 -10.28 -5.01 14.52
CA LEU A 154 -11.29 -6.06 14.46
C LEU A 154 -11.98 -6.29 15.81
N LEU A 155 -11.25 -6.15 16.92
CA LEU A 155 -11.78 -6.24 18.28
C LEU A 155 -12.35 -4.91 18.81
N GLY A 156 -12.12 -3.80 18.10
CA GLY A 156 -12.49 -2.45 18.55
C GLY A 156 -11.56 -1.87 19.62
N ILE A 157 -10.30 -2.33 19.68
CA ILE A 157 -9.27 -1.85 20.62
C ILE A 157 -8.18 -1.08 19.89
N ALA A 158 -7.59 -0.09 20.55
CA ALA A 158 -6.54 0.76 19.99
C ALA A 158 -5.15 0.23 20.38
N LEU A 159 -4.52 -0.55 19.50
CA LEU A 159 -3.14 -1.01 19.68
C LEU A 159 -2.16 0.13 19.40
N LYS A 160 -1.16 0.31 20.27
CA LYS A 160 -0.13 1.36 20.14
C LYS A 160 1.23 0.81 19.73
N GLY A 161 1.45 -0.49 19.89
CA GLY A 161 2.68 -1.16 19.48
C GLY A 161 2.96 -1.04 17.98
N ALA A 162 4.23 -0.88 17.62
CA ALA A 162 4.71 -0.88 16.24
C ALA A 162 5.53 -2.14 15.88
N THR A 163 5.92 -2.91 16.89
CA THR A 163 6.70 -4.16 16.74
C THR A 163 5.88 -5.36 17.17
N LEU A 164 6.23 -6.55 16.67
CA LEU A 164 5.52 -7.79 17.01
C LEU A 164 5.39 -8.01 18.53
N PRO A 165 6.44 -7.88 19.37
CA PRO A 165 6.28 -8.07 20.82
C PRO A 165 5.38 -7.01 21.45
N SER A 166 5.51 -5.74 21.05
CA SER A 166 4.66 -4.66 21.58
C SER A 166 3.19 -4.82 21.21
N LEU A 167 2.90 -5.21 19.95
CA LEU A 167 1.56 -5.49 19.48
C LEU A 167 0.95 -6.68 20.22
N GLY A 168 1.72 -7.76 20.42
CA GLY A 168 1.27 -8.94 21.16
C GLY A 168 0.99 -8.65 22.63
N HIS A 169 1.85 -7.85 23.26
CA HIS A 169 1.65 -7.41 24.64
C HIS A 169 0.40 -6.53 24.79
N ASP A 170 0.25 -5.50 23.94
CA ASP A 170 -0.91 -4.61 23.96
C ASP A 170 -2.21 -5.38 23.75
N LEU A 171 -2.22 -6.30 22.78
CA LEU A 171 -3.36 -7.17 22.50
C LEU A 171 -3.72 -8.00 23.72
N PHE A 172 -2.74 -8.65 24.35
CA PHE A 172 -2.99 -9.50 25.53
C PHE A 172 -3.59 -8.70 26.69
N MET A 173 -3.10 -7.48 26.93
CA MET A 173 -3.59 -6.63 28.02
C MET A 173 -4.99 -6.07 27.75
N GLN A 174 -5.29 -5.69 26.51
CA GLN A 174 -6.54 -5.03 26.15
C GLN A 174 -7.61 -5.96 25.58
N ILE A 175 -7.36 -7.27 25.44
CA ILE A 175 -8.30 -8.21 24.81
C ILE A 175 -9.68 -8.23 25.47
N ARG A 176 -9.75 -7.92 26.77
CA ARG A 176 -11.00 -7.86 27.55
C ARG A 176 -11.80 -6.57 27.34
N GLU A 177 -11.18 -5.55 26.75
CA GLU A 177 -11.81 -4.24 26.47
C GLU A 177 -12.48 -4.21 25.08
N GLY A 178 -12.51 -5.34 24.37
CA GLY A 178 -13.08 -5.45 23.04
C GLY A 178 -14.56 -5.07 22.98
N HIS A 179 -14.94 -4.36 21.92
CA HIS A 179 -16.31 -3.90 21.71
C HIS A 179 -17.11 -4.97 20.95
N SER A 180 -18.14 -5.51 21.59
CA SER A 180 -18.91 -6.67 21.09
C SER A 180 -19.52 -6.47 19.70
N LEU A 181 -20.07 -5.29 19.41
CA LEU A 181 -20.63 -4.97 18.09
C LEU A 181 -19.54 -4.87 17.03
N THR A 182 -18.38 -4.31 17.36
CA THR A 182 -17.26 -4.20 16.42
C THR A 182 -16.72 -5.57 16.07
N ILE A 183 -16.60 -6.46 17.08
CA ILE A 183 -16.22 -7.86 16.89
C ILE A 183 -17.21 -8.58 15.98
N ALA A 184 -18.52 -8.40 16.19
CA ALA A 184 -19.55 -9.04 15.36
C ALA A 184 -19.48 -8.58 13.91
N VAL A 185 -19.35 -7.26 13.68
CA VAL A 185 -19.23 -6.68 12.32
C VAL A 185 -17.92 -7.10 11.65
N GLY A 186 -16.80 -7.00 12.35
CA GLY A 186 -15.48 -7.34 11.83
C GLY A 186 -15.37 -8.82 11.50
N SER A 187 -15.73 -9.70 12.44
CA SER A 187 -15.70 -11.15 12.23
C SER A 187 -16.70 -11.59 11.16
N GLY A 188 -17.89 -10.99 11.14
CA GLY A 188 -18.89 -11.24 10.09
C GLY A 188 -18.41 -10.82 8.70
N SER A 189 -17.73 -9.68 8.59
CA SER A 189 -17.14 -9.21 7.33
C SER A 189 -16.01 -10.13 6.85
N VAL A 190 -15.13 -10.56 7.75
CA VAL A 190 -14.07 -11.53 7.43
C VAL A 190 -14.67 -12.87 7.01
N ALA A 191 -15.65 -13.39 7.74
CA ALA A 191 -16.33 -14.63 7.40
C ALA A 191 -17.01 -14.54 6.02
N PHE A 192 -17.72 -13.44 5.74
CA PHE A 192 -18.32 -13.19 4.44
C PHE A 192 -17.28 -13.20 3.33
N LEU A 193 -16.17 -12.47 3.49
CA LEU A 193 -15.08 -12.43 2.50
C LEU A 193 -14.44 -13.80 2.26
N LEU A 194 -14.31 -14.63 3.30
CA LEU A 194 -13.77 -15.99 3.18
C LEU A 194 -14.74 -16.94 2.49
N LEU A 195 -16.05 -16.78 2.70
CA LEU A 195 -17.09 -17.62 2.10
C LEU A 195 -17.44 -17.20 0.67
N ALA A 196 -17.30 -15.93 0.33
CA ALA A 196 -17.52 -15.39 -1.01
C ALA A 196 -16.32 -15.58 -1.95
N ARG A 197 -15.21 -16.11 -1.44
CA ARG A 197 -13.99 -16.40 -2.19
C ARG A 197 -14.09 -17.72 -2.94
#